data_AF-A0A835I6F5-F1
#
_entry.id   AF-A0A835I6F5-F1
#
_cell.length_a   1.000
_cell.length_b   1.000
_cell.length_c   1.000
_cell.angle_alpha   90.00
_cell.angle_beta   90.00
_cell.angle_gamma   90.00
#
_symmetry.space_group_name_H-M   'P 1'
#
loop_
_entity.id
_entity.type
_entity.pdbx_description
1 polymer ?
#
loop_
_entity_poly.entity_id
_entity_poly.type
_entity_poly.pdbx_seq_one_letter_code
_entity_poly.pdbx_strand_id
1 'polypeptide(L)'
;MVGIGGESTESVATEDLIATEAMLARITRNPGEYNEAFVEQFRIFYNELKDFFNAGSLTEQLESIKDSLDGKTLSAFSLFLECKKSLDKVDEPSNFLKKDGDDLLMKALQFLSSLRALLVKGLESGLRNDAPDAAIAMRQKIF
;
A
#
# COMPACT_ATOMS: atom_id res chain seq x y z
N MET A 1 13.96 -6.71 -37.54
CA MET A 1 14.77 -6.67 -36.31
C MET A 1 14.53 -5.30 -35.68
N VAL A 2 13.57 -5.17 -34.77
CA VAL A 2 13.29 -3.92 -34.04
C VAL A 2 13.01 -4.28 -32.58
N GLY A 3 13.96 -3.88 -31.73
CA GLY A 3 13.80 -3.48 -30.32
C GLY A 3 12.97 -4.35 -29.39
N ILE A 4 13.60 -5.35 -28.77
CA ILE A 4 13.25 -5.78 -27.41
C ILE A 4 13.95 -4.77 -26.49
N GLY A 5 13.19 -3.88 -25.84
CA GLY A 5 13.78 -2.83 -25.00
C GLY A 5 12.86 -2.28 -23.91
N GLY A 6 11.72 -2.93 -23.65
CA GLY A 6 10.76 -2.51 -22.62
C GLY A 6 10.64 -3.45 -21.42
N GLU A 7 11.15 -4.68 -21.51
CA GLU A 7 10.90 -5.74 -20.50
C GLU A 7 11.94 -5.78 -19.36
N SER A 8 13.04 -5.03 -19.47
CA SER A 8 14.23 -5.26 -18.63
C SER A 8 14.17 -4.58 -17.26
N THR A 9 13.46 -3.46 -17.11
CA THR A 9 13.51 -2.65 -15.88
C THR A 9 12.43 -3.06 -14.87
N GLU A 10 11.23 -3.42 -15.32
CA GLU A 10 10.18 -3.98 -14.45
C GLU A 10 10.54 -5.40 -13.95
N SER A 11 11.20 -6.21 -14.79
CA SER A 11 11.67 -7.54 -14.39
C SER A 11 12.78 -7.50 -13.34
N VAL A 12 13.66 -6.48 -13.37
CA VAL A 12 14.73 -6.33 -12.37
C VAL A 12 14.18 -5.74 -11.07
N ALA A 13 13.24 -4.79 -11.17
CA ALA A 13 12.51 -4.23 -10.03
C ALA A 13 11.79 -5.30 -9.20
N THR A 14 11.15 -6.25 -9.86
CA THR A 14 10.47 -7.38 -9.20
C THR A 14 11.47 -8.36 -8.58
N GLU A 15 12.61 -8.60 -9.21
CA GLU A 15 13.69 -9.45 -8.66
C GLU A 15 14.32 -8.85 -7.40
N ASP A 16 14.62 -7.55 -7.39
CA ASP A 16 15.20 -6.84 -6.24
C ASP A 16 14.26 -6.92 -5.02
N LEU A 17 12.96 -6.78 -5.23
CA LEU A 17 11.96 -6.88 -4.16
C LEU A 17 11.91 -8.29 -3.56
N ILE A 18 11.90 -9.32 -4.42
CA ILE A 18 11.87 -10.74 -4.02
C ILE A 18 13.15 -11.10 -3.25
N ALA A 19 14.31 -10.69 -3.76
CA ALA A 19 15.59 -10.96 -3.12
C ALA A 19 15.68 -10.30 -1.74
N THR A 20 15.23 -9.03 -1.64
CA THR A 20 15.24 -8.27 -0.39
C THR A 20 14.26 -8.86 0.64
N GLU A 21 13.07 -9.29 0.22
CA GLU A 21 12.10 -9.97 1.09
C GLU A 21 12.66 -11.30 1.63
N ALA A 22 13.28 -12.11 0.76
CA ALA A 22 13.91 -13.37 1.16
C ALA A 22 15.06 -13.13 2.15
N MET A 23 15.84 -12.07 1.95
CA MET A 23 16.90 -11.66 2.87
C MET A 23 16.33 -11.21 4.21
N LEU A 24 15.27 -10.40 4.22
CA LEU A 24 14.59 -9.96 5.44
C LEU A 24 14.09 -11.17 6.24
N ALA A 25 13.41 -12.11 5.59
CA ALA A 25 12.93 -13.35 6.21
C ALA A 25 14.07 -14.17 6.83
N ARG A 26 15.22 -14.24 6.14
CA ARG A 26 16.42 -14.92 6.64
C ARG A 26 16.99 -14.27 7.90
N ILE A 27 17.16 -12.94 7.90
CA ILE A 27 17.77 -12.23 9.04
C ILE A 27 16.84 -12.14 10.26
N THR A 28 15.52 -12.25 10.07
CA THR A 28 14.55 -12.26 11.17
C THR A 28 14.20 -13.67 11.67
N ARG A 29 14.77 -14.72 11.07
CA ARG A 29 14.40 -16.11 11.36
C ARG A 29 14.67 -16.50 12.82
N ASN A 30 15.80 -16.06 13.37
CA ASN A 30 16.19 -16.32 14.74
C ASN A 30 16.43 -14.98 15.46
N PRO A 31 15.52 -14.55 16.36
CA PRO A 31 15.68 -13.31 17.10
C PRO A 31 17.01 -13.27 17.87
N GLY A 32 17.76 -12.17 17.75
CA GLY A 32 19.07 -11.99 18.38
C GLY A 32 20.27 -12.60 17.63
N GLU A 33 20.07 -13.29 16.49
CA GLU A 33 21.18 -13.73 15.62
C GLU A 33 21.86 -12.54 14.93
N TYR A 34 21.07 -11.52 14.57
CA TYR A 34 21.54 -10.28 13.95
C TYR A 34 21.34 -9.11 14.91
N ASN A 35 22.16 -8.07 14.73
CA ASN A 35 22.02 -6.83 15.49
C ASN A 35 20.66 -6.18 15.21
N GLU A 36 19.93 -5.79 16.26
CA GLU A 36 18.57 -5.28 16.12
C GLU A 36 18.49 -3.99 15.31
N ALA A 37 19.48 -3.08 15.47
CA ALA A 37 19.52 -1.86 14.68
C ALA A 37 19.75 -2.16 13.19
N PHE A 38 20.53 -3.19 12.85
CA PHE A 38 20.68 -3.64 11.46
C PHE A 38 19.36 -4.19 10.90
N VAL A 39 18.65 -5.03 11.66
CA VAL A 39 17.36 -5.59 11.23
C VAL A 39 16.35 -4.47 10.99
N GLU A 40 16.28 -3.48 11.90
CA GLU A 40 15.38 -2.33 11.75
C GLU A 40 15.71 -1.46 10.53
N GLN A 41 16.99 -1.17 10.28
CA GLN A 41 17.40 -0.46 9.06
C GLN A 41 17.06 -1.26 7.80
N PHE A 42 17.18 -2.59 7.83
CA PHE A 42 16.83 -3.44 6.69
C PHE A 42 15.31 -3.45 6.43
N ARG A 43 14.48 -3.42 7.49
CA ARG A 43 13.02 -3.24 7.35
C ARG A 43 12.67 -1.91 6.71
N ILE A 44 13.33 -0.83 7.11
CA ILE A 44 13.13 0.51 6.53
C ILE A 44 13.48 0.48 5.04
N PHE A 45 14.65 -0.04 4.69
CA PHE A 45 15.08 -0.17 3.29
C PHE A 45 14.09 -0.99 2.44
N TYR A 46 13.63 -2.13 2.93
CA TYR A 46 12.64 -2.95 2.21
C TYR A 46 11.32 -2.20 1.96
N ASN A 47 10.86 -1.42 2.94
CA ASN A 47 9.66 -0.59 2.79
C ASN A 47 9.87 0.55 1.78
N GLU A 48 11.02 1.23 1.82
CA GLU A 48 11.38 2.25 0.82
C GLU A 48 11.44 1.66 -0.60
N LEU A 49 11.95 0.43 -0.74
CA LEU A 49 11.99 -0.27 -2.02
C LEU A 49 10.59 -0.64 -2.51
N LYS A 50 9.71 -1.09 -1.62
CA LYS A 50 8.28 -1.31 -1.92
C LYS A 50 7.59 -0.03 -2.39
N ASP A 51 7.86 1.09 -1.71
CA ASP A 51 7.29 2.40 -2.06
C ASP A 51 7.82 2.90 -3.40
N PHE A 52 9.12 2.75 -3.66
CA PHE A 52 9.77 3.12 -4.91
C PHE A 52 9.14 2.42 -6.13
N PHE A 53 8.82 1.13 -6.00
CA PHE A 53 8.16 0.35 -7.06
C PHE A 53 6.64 0.40 -7.04
N ASN A 54 6.02 1.14 -6.12
CA ASN A 54 4.58 1.13 -5.89
C ASN A 54 4.03 -0.30 -5.67
N ALA A 55 4.84 -1.19 -5.09
CA ALA A 55 4.57 -2.61 -4.89
C ALA A 55 3.84 -2.90 -3.56
N GLY A 56 3.51 -1.85 -2.79
CA GLY A 56 2.66 -1.97 -1.62
C GLY A 56 1.25 -2.46 -1.99
N SER A 57 0.63 -3.22 -1.08
CA SER A 57 -0.78 -3.58 -1.23
C SER A 57 -1.66 -2.31 -1.19
N LEU A 58 -2.84 -2.38 -1.80
CA LEU A 58 -3.80 -1.28 -1.75
C LEU A 58 -4.08 -0.80 -0.31
N THR A 59 -4.11 -1.71 0.66
CA THR A 59 -4.33 -1.36 2.07
C THR A 59 -3.17 -0.56 2.65
N GLU A 60 -1.92 -0.94 2.34
CA GLU A 60 -0.73 -0.21 2.77
C GLU A 60 -0.70 1.19 2.15
N GLN A 61 -1.01 1.30 0.85
CA GLN A 61 -1.07 2.59 0.16
C GLN A 61 -2.14 3.52 0.77
N LEU A 62 -3.34 2.99 1.05
CA LEU A 62 -4.41 3.79 1.67
C LEU A 62 -4.08 4.21 3.11
N GLU A 63 -3.40 3.36 3.89
CA GLU A 63 -2.97 3.72 5.24
C GLU A 63 -1.89 4.82 5.21
N SER A 64 -0.97 4.79 4.23
CA SER A 64 0.08 5.81 4.07
C SER A 64 -0.46 7.22 3.84
N ILE A 65 -1.62 7.34 3.19
CA ILE A 65 -2.26 8.64 2.90
C ILE A 65 -3.34 9.01 3.91
N LYS A 66 -3.61 8.17 4.92
CA LYS A 66 -4.76 8.31 5.82
C LYS A 66 -4.89 9.69 6.47
N ASP A 67 -3.77 10.27 6.91
CA ASP A 67 -3.76 11.60 7.57
C ASP A 67 -4.11 12.75 6.61
N SER A 68 -4.01 12.52 5.29
CA SER A 68 -4.40 13.49 4.26
C SER A 68 -5.88 13.40 3.85
N LEU A 69 -6.59 12.34 4.29
CA LEU A 69 -7.96 12.07 3.89
C LEU A 69 -8.96 12.92 4.69
N ASP A 70 -10.03 13.36 4.02
CA ASP A 70 -11.14 14.02 4.70
C ASP A 70 -12.00 13.01 5.50
N GLY A 71 -12.87 13.51 6.39
CA GLY A 71 -13.67 12.64 7.26
C GLY A 71 -14.60 11.68 6.50
N LYS A 72 -15.06 12.06 5.30
CA LYS A 72 -15.90 11.20 4.46
C LYS A 72 -15.08 10.06 3.84
N THR A 73 -13.90 10.37 3.33
CA THR A 73 -13.00 9.38 2.74
C THR A 73 -12.45 8.43 3.79
N LEU A 74 -12.13 8.91 4.99
CA LEU A 74 -11.75 8.08 6.14
C LEU A 74 -12.86 7.09 6.56
N SER A 75 -14.12 7.52 6.54
CA SER A 75 -15.26 6.66 6.84
C SER A 75 -15.42 5.55 5.78
N ALA A 76 -15.36 5.91 4.49
CA ALA A 76 -15.41 4.93 3.40
C ALA A 76 -14.23 3.96 3.44
N PHE A 77 -13.04 4.44 3.77
CA PHE A 77 -11.85 3.61 3.95
C PHE A 77 -12.02 2.61 5.10
N SER A 78 -12.54 3.05 6.25
CA SER A 78 -12.79 2.18 7.40
C SER A 78 -13.81 1.09 7.10
N LEU A 79 -14.90 1.43 6.39
CA LEU A 79 -15.92 0.46 5.96
C LEU A 79 -15.35 -0.58 4.98
N PHE A 80 -14.51 -0.13 4.03
CA PHE A 80 -13.80 -1.04 3.13
C PHE A 80 -12.90 -2.01 3.91
N LEU A 81 -12.10 -1.52 4.86
CA LEU A 81 -11.19 -2.36 5.66
C LEU A 81 -11.94 -3.39 6.50
N GLU A 82 -13.06 -3.02 7.12
CA GLU A 82 -13.89 -3.95 7.89
C GLU A 82 -14.46 -5.05 7.00
N CYS A 83 -14.94 -4.68 5.80
CA CYS A 83 -15.46 -5.62 4.83
C CYS A 83 -14.38 -6.56 4.30
N LYS A 84 -13.19 -6.04 3.96
CA LYS A 84 -12.02 -6.83 3.56
C LYS A 84 -11.62 -7.82 4.65
N LYS A 85 -11.52 -7.38 5.91
CA LYS A 85 -11.21 -8.26 7.06
C LYS A 85 -12.25 -9.37 7.24
N SER A 86 -13.51 -9.11 6.90
CA SER A 86 -14.57 -10.11 6.95
C SER A 86 -14.42 -11.14 5.82
N LEU A 87 -14.01 -10.70 4.63
CA LEU A 87 -13.69 -11.58 3.49
C LEU A 87 -12.43 -12.41 3.74
N ASP A 88 -11.38 -11.82 4.31
CA ASP A 88 -10.13 -12.51 4.62
C ASP A 88 -10.34 -13.68 5.61
N LYS A 89 -11.39 -13.63 6.45
CA LYS A 89 -11.77 -14.72 7.38
C LYS A 89 -12.52 -15.86 6.71
N VAL A 90 -12.90 -15.71 5.44
CA VAL A 90 -13.56 -16.77 4.67
C VAL A 90 -12.47 -17.67 4.08
N ASP A 91 -11.80 -18.43 4.95
CA ASP A 91 -10.65 -19.29 4.59
C ASP A 91 -11.03 -20.48 3.69
N GLU A 92 -12.32 -20.78 3.53
CA GLU A 92 -12.79 -21.93 2.75
C GLU A 92 -13.87 -21.52 1.73
N PRO A 93 -13.71 -21.87 0.44
CA PRO A 93 -14.69 -21.52 -0.60
C PRO A 93 -16.08 -22.14 -0.34
N SER A 94 -16.15 -23.23 0.43
CA SER A 94 -17.39 -23.85 0.90
C SER A 94 -18.14 -23.01 1.94
N ASN A 95 -17.43 -22.18 2.71
CA ASN A 95 -18.01 -21.25 3.68
C ASN A 95 -18.46 -19.94 3.03
N PHE A 96 -17.83 -19.54 1.92
CA PHE A 96 -18.23 -18.38 1.12
C PHE A 96 -19.66 -18.53 0.59
N LEU A 97 -20.00 -19.70 0.05
CA LEU A 97 -21.34 -20.02 -0.45
C LEU A 97 -22.41 -20.17 0.64
N LYS A 98 -22.01 -20.35 1.91
CA LYS A 98 -22.93 -20.56 3.05
C LYS A 98 -23.22 -19.32 3.88
N LYS A 99 -22.32 -18.33 3.88
CA LYS A 99 -22.41 -17.09 4.67
C LYS A 99 -22.53 -15.89 3.75
N ASP A 100 -23.61 -15.75 2.98
CA ASP A 100 -23.91 -14.56 2.17
C ASP A 100 -22.65 -13.96 1.50
N GLY A 101 -21.76 -14.82 0.99
CA GLY A 101 -20.41 -14.39 0.58
C GLY A 101 -20.48 -13.45 -0.60
N ASP A 102 -21.46 -13.69 -1.47
CA ASP A 102 -21.81 -12.83 -2.59
C ASP A 102 -22.22 -11.44 -2.11
N ASP A 103 -23.05 -11.32 -1.07
CA ASP A 103 -23.42 -10.02 -0.50
C ASP A 103 -22.23 -9.32 0.13
N LEU A 104 -21.35 -10.05 0.79
CA LEU A 104 -20.14 -9.50 1.40
C LEU A 104 -19.17 -8.99 0.33
N LEU A 105 -18.99 -9.75 -0.75
CA LEU A 105 -18.18 -9.33 -1.90
C LEU A 105 -18.78 -8.11 -2.60
N MET A 106 -20.10 -8.10 -2.83
CA MET A 106 -20.80 -6.95 -3.41
C MET A 106 -20.65 -5.70 -2.54
N LYS A 107 -20.74 -5.83 -1.21
CA LYS A 107 -20.47 -4.73 -0.26
C LYS A 107 -19.02 -4.24 -0.37
N ALA A 108 -18.05 -5.15 -0.42
CA ALA A 108 -16.64 -4.79 -0.56
C ALA A 108 -16.39 -4.00 -1.86
N LEU A 109 -16.95 -4.46 -2.99
CA LEU A 109 -16.87 -3.79 -4.28
C LEU A 109 -17.54 -2.41 -4.26
N GLN A 110 -18.67 -2.28 -3.57
CA GLN A 110 -19.39 -1.02 -3.46
C GLN A 110 -18.63 -0.01 -2.58
N PHE A 111 -18.05 -0.45 -1.46
CA PHE A 111 -17.20 0.40 -0.62
C PHE A 111 -15.93 0.82 -1.35
N LEU A 112 -15.28 -0.10 -2.06
CA LEU A 112 -14.11 0.19 -2.89
C LEU A 112 -14.45 1.21 -4.00
N SER A 113 -15.58 1.04 -4.68
CA SER A 113 -16.04 1.95 -5.73
C SER A 113 -16.34 3.35 -5.17
N SER A 114 -16.95 3.42 -3.99
CA SER A 114 -17.24 4.67 -3.30
C SER A 114 -15.96 5.37 -2.86
N LEU A 115 -15.00 4.62 -2.30
CA LEU A 115 -13.69 5.12 -1.91
C LEU A 115 -12.92 5.68 -3.11
N ARG A 116 -12.90 4.95 -4.23
CA ARG A 116 -12.30 5.42 -5.49
C ARG A 116 -12.94 6.74 -5.95
N ALA A 117 -14.27 6.84 -5.94
CA ALA A 117 -14.95 8.06 -6.35
C ALA A 117 -14.60 9.26 -5.46
N LEU A 118 -14.50 9.05 -4.14
CA LEU A 118 -14.08 10.08 -3.20
C LEU A 118 -12.63 10.51 -3.40
N LEU A 119 -11.71 9.57 -3.61
CA LEU A 119 -10.30 9.87 -3.89
C LEU A 119 -10.13 10.63 -5.21
N VAL A 120 -10.79 10.20 -6.28
CA VAL A 120 -10.77 10.90 -7.58
C VAL A 120 -11.31 12.31 -7.44
N LYS A 121 -12.46 12.48 -6.80
CA LYS A 121 -13.02 13.81 -6.54
C LYS A 121 -12.08 14.67 -5.69
N GLY A 122 -11.45 14.06 -4.70
CA GLY A 122 -10.45 14.70 -3.88
C GLY A 122 -9.29 15.22 -4.73
N LEU A 123 -8.71 14.38 -5.59
CA LEU A 123 -7.63 14.76 -6.51
C LEU A 123 -8.07 15.90 -7.47
N GLU A 124 -9.28 15.82 -8.02
CA GLU A 124 -9.87 16.88 -8.85
C GLU A 124 -10.04 18.21 -8.09
N SER A 125 -10.36 18.15 -6.79
CA SER A 125 -10.49 19.33 -5.92
C SER A 125 -9.17 19.78 -5.26
N GLY A 126 -8.06 19.10 -5.54
CA GLY A 126 -6.76 19.35 -4.92
C GLY A 126 -6.66 18.79 -3.50
N LEU A 127 -6.81 17.46 -3.35
CA LEU A 127 -6.59 16.72 -2.11
C LEU A 127 -5.29 17.23 -1.48
N ARG A 128 -5.46 18.07 -0.45
CA ARG A 128 -4.46 18.90 0.22
C ARG A 128 -3.03 18.74 -0.30
N ASN A 129 -2.64 19.61 -1.23
CA ASN A 129 -1.22 19.91 -1.46
C ASN A 129 -0.68 20.79 -0.31
N ASP A 130 -1.06 20.48 0.93
CA ASP A 130 -0.58 21.12 2.14
C ASP A 130 0.80 20.50 2.41
N ALA A 131 1.77 20.82 1.55
CA ALA A 131 3.16 20.56 1.84
C ALA A 131 3.43 21.17 3.23
N PRO A 132 3.94 20.40 4.21
CA PRO A 132 4.29 20.98 5.50
C PRO A 132 5.26 22.14 5.23
N ASP A 133 5.11 23.28 5.90
CA ASP A 133 5.86 24.51 5.61
C ASP A 133 7.38 24.29 5.48
N ALA A 134 7.92 23.23 6.10
CA ALA A 134 9.29 22.76 5.93
C ALA A 134 9.68 22.39 4.47
N ALA A 135 8.78 21.77 3.71
CA ALA A 135 8.98 21.43 2.30
C ALA A 135 8.90 22.67 1.38
N ILE A 136 8.15 23.70 1.78
CA ILE A 136 8.08 24.99 1.08
C ILE A 136 9.33 25.85 1.40
N ALA A 137 9.80 25.83 2.65
CA ALA A 137 10.98 26.57 3.10
C ALA A 137 12.28 26.14 2.40
N MET A 138 12.42 24.86 2.02
CA MET A 138 13.59 24.40 1.25
C MET A 138 13.61 24.93 -0.19
N ARG A 139 12.45 25.27 -0.79
CA ARG A 139 12.39 25.86 -2.14
C ARG A 139 12.72 27.34 -2.19
N GLN A 140 12.64 28.06 -1.08
CA GLN A 140 12.89 29.51 -1.04
C GLN A 140 14.35 29.90 -0.71
N LYS A 141 15.23 28.91 -0.49
CA LYS A 141 16.65 29.15 -0.19
C LYS A 141 17.57 29.28 -1.42
N ILE A 142 17.01 29.62 -2.58
CA ILE A 142 17.79 30.01 -3.76
C ILE A 142 17.69 31.53 -3.90
N PHE A 143 18.39 32.26 -3.03
CA PHE A 143 18.83 33.63 -3.25
C PHE A 143 20.19 33.80 -2.60
#